data_AF-A0A7J2U3K1-F1
#
_entry.id   AF-A0A7J2U3K1-F1
#
_cell.length_a   1.000
_cell.length_b   1.000
_cell.length_c   1.000
_cell.angle_alpha   90.00
_cell.angle_beta   90.00
_cell.angle_gamma   90.00
#
_symmetry.space_group_name_H-M   'P 1'
#
loop_
_entity.id
_entity.type
_entity.pdbx_description
1 polymer ?
#
loop_
_entity_poly.entity_id
_entity_poly.type
_entity_poly.pdbx_seq_one_letter_code
_entity_poly.pdbx_strand_id
1 'polypeptide(L)' 'MSLAEKLVEELEADEKVRKRLAKLLLPEVVSEPDARLAIINAVLRDVATKEDIAKVMEEIEKVKTATK' A
#
# COMPACT_ATOMS: atom_id res chain seq x y z
N MET A 1 6.61 1.94 33.72
CA MET A 1 6.29 2.05 32.29
C MET A 1 7.46 2.71 31.58
N SER A 2 8.00 2.03 30.56
CA SER A 2 9.14 2.51 29.77
C SER A 2 8.74 3.66 28.83
N LEU A 3 9.72 4.39 28.30
CA LEU A 3 9.46 5.44 27.31
C LEU A 3 8.80 4.87 26.04
N ALA A 4 9.21 3.66 25.62
CA ALA A 4 8.67 3.00 24.44
C ALA A 4 7.20 2.63 24.64
N GLU A 5 6.83 2.10 25.81
CA GLU A 5 5.45 1.79 26.16
C GLU A 5 4.59 3.06 26.15
N LYS A 6 5.06 4.16 26.76
CA LYS A 6 4.34 5.44 26.74
C LYS A 6 4.14 5.99 25.34
N LEU A 7 5.14 5.83 24.47
CA LEU A 7 5.04 6.27 23.07
C LEU A 7 3.96 5.45 22.33
N VAL A 8 3.91 4.14 22.55
CA VAL A 8 2.90 3.28 21.95
C VAL A 8 1.50 3.67 22.46
N GLU A 9 1.33 3.84 23.77
CA GLU A 9 0.05 4.28 24.35
C GLU A 9 -0.43 5.61 23.74
N GLU A 10 0.46 6.59 23.58
CA GLU A 10 0.11 7.88 22.97
C GLU A 10 -0.28 7.75 21.49
N LEU A 11 0.43 6.90 20.74
CA LEU A 11 0.10 6.63 19.34
C LEU A 11 -1.23 5.89 19.19
N GLU A 12 -1.56 5.00 20.12
CA GLU A 12 -2.84 4.29 20.17
C GLU A 12 -4.00 5.23 20.55
N ALA A 13 -3.77 6.16 21.48
CA ALA A 13 -4.77 7.11 21.95
C ALA A 13 -5.07 8.26 20.95
N ASP A 14 -4.07 8.78 20.23
CA ASP A 14 -4.24 9.94 19.33
C ASP A 14 -3.92 9.60 17.86
N GLU A 15 -4.98 9.54 17.05
CA GLU A 15 -4.89 9.31 15.60
C GLU A 15 -4.09 10.40 14.86
N LYS A 16 -4.17 11.67 15.30
CA LYS A 16 -3.42 12.77 14.68
C LYS A 16 -1.92 12.60 14.91
N VAL A 17 -1.52 12.22 16.13
CA VAL A 17 -0.12 11.94 16.46
C VAL A 17 0.37 10.74 15.64
N ARG A 18 -0.42 9.65 15.59
CA ARG A 18 -0.10 8.47 14.77
C ARG A 18 0.10 8.81 13.30
N LYS A 19 -0.83 9.56 12.70
CA LYS A 19 -0.74 9.99 11.29
C LYS A 19 0.46 10.91 11.05
N ARG A 20 0.79 11.80 11.99
CA ARG A 20 1.95 12.69 11.87
C ARG A 20 3.26 11.90 11.92
N LEU A 21 3.38 10.95 12.85
CA LEU A 21 4.55 10.07 12.94
C LEU A 21 4.70 9.24 11.67
N ALA A 22 3.61 8.62 11.19
CA ALA A 22 3.64 7.86 9.94
C ALA A 22 4.11 8.72 8.76
N LYS A 23 3.65 9.96 8.63
CA LYS A 23 4.09 10.88 7.56
C LYS A 23 5.58 11.22 7.62
N LEU A 24 6.20 11.21 8.80
CA LEU A 24 7.64 11.46 8.95
C LEU A 24 8.47 10.24 8.57
N LEU A 25 8.01 9.03 8.95
CA LEU A 25 8.76 7.79 8.76
C LEU A 25 8.54 7.14 7.39
N LEU A 26 7.33 7.22 6.84
CA LEU A 26 6.98 6.58 5.56
C LEU A 26 7.90 6.99 4.40
N PRO A 27 8.32 8.26 4.22
CA PRO A 27 9.25 8.64 3.16
C PRO A 27 10.59 7.92 3.27
N GLU A 28 11.13 7.79 4.49
CA GLU A 28 12.40 7.10 4.74
C GLU A 28 12.27 5.60 4.40
N VAL A 29 11.21 4.95 4.90
CA VAL A 29 10.91 3.53 4.63
C VAL A 29 10.75 3.25 3.13
N VAL A 30 10.09 4.14 2.39
CA VAL A 30 9.87 3.96 0.94
C VAL A 30 11.12 4.31 0.14
N SER A 31 11.98 5.21 0.64
CA SER A 31 13.25 5.55 -0.04
C SER A 31 14.28 4.43 0.03
N GLU A 32 14.29 3.67 1.13
CA GLU A 32 15.19 2.54 1.34
C GLU A 32 14.82 1.36 0.40
N PRO A 33 15.73 0.94 -0.50
CA PRO A 33 15.41 -0.07 -1.52
C PRO A 33 14.91 -1.41 -0.98
N ASP A 34 15.49 -1.91 0.11
CA ASP A 34 15.17 -3.25 0.63
C ASP A 34 13.80 -3.26 1.31
N ALA A 35 13.51 -2.24 2.12
CA ALA A 35 12.21 -2.03 2.75
C ALA A 35 11.11 -1.82 1.71
N ARG A 36 11.39 -1.03 0.65
CA ARG A 36 10.44 -0.86 -0.47
C ARG A 36 10.17 -2.20 -1.17
N LEU A 37 11.19 -3.01 -1.41
CA LEU A 37 11.03 -4.32 -2.05
C LEU A 37 10.24 -5.28 -1.16
N ALA A 38 10.50 -5.28 0.15
CA ALA A 38 9.75 -6.09 1.11
C ALA A 38 8.26 -5.70 1.14
N ILE A 39 7.95 -4.40 1.14
CA ILE A 39 6.57 -3.90 1.08
C ILE A 39 5.90 -4.33 -0.23
N ILE A 40 6.57 -4.14 -1.38
CA ILE A 40 6.04 -4.55 -2.69
C ILE A 40 5.74 -6.06 -2.67
N ASN A 41 6.69 -6.89 -2.24
CA ASN A 41 6.51 -8.35 -2.21
C ASN A 41 5.38 -8.79 -1.27
N ALA A 42 5.14 -8.06 -0.18
CA ALA A 42 4.06 -8.35 0.75
C ALA A 42 2.68 -8.09 0.12
N VAL A 43 2.53 -7.04 -0.70
CA VAL A 43 1.23 -6.65 -1.29
C VAL A 43 1.03 -7.12 -2.73
N LEU A 44 2.09 -7.58 -3.40
CA LEU A 44 2.06 -7.90 -4.84
C LEU A 44 1.00 -8.95 -5.20
N ARG A 45 0.70 -9.89 -4.30
CA ARG A 45 -0.31 -10.93 -4.52
C ARG A 45 -1.75 -10.43 -4.46
N ASP A 46 -1.98 -9.29 -3.81
CA ASP A 46 -3.30 -8.74 -3.57
C ASP A 46 -3.65 -7.56 -4.49
N VAL A 47 -2.69 -7.15 -5.35
CA VAL A 47 -2.85 -5.97 -6.22
C VAL A 47 -3.00 -6.40 -7.68
N ALA A 48 -4.12 -6.02 -8.30
CA ALA A 48 -4.28 -6.12 -9.75
C ALA A 48 -3.29 -5.18 -10.45
N THR A 49 -2.47 -5.73 -11.32
CA THR A 49 -1.48 -4.95 -12.07
C THR A 49 -2.14 -4.24 -13.25
N LYS A 50 -1.42 -3.27 -13.84
CA LYS A 50 -1.87 -2.61 -15.07
C LYS A 50 -2.09 -3.58 -16.23
N GLU A 51 -1.30 -4.65 -16.28
CA GLU A 51 -1.42 -5.69 -17.30
C GLU A 51 -2.70 -6.50 -17.12
N ASP A 52 -3.05 -6.85 -15.87
CA ASP A 52 -4.31 -7.55 -15.57
C ASP A 52 -5.52 -6.72 -16.04
N ILE A 53 -5.49 -5.39 -15.79
CA ILE A 53 -6.53 -4.47 -16.26
C ILE A 53 -6.56 -4.41 -17.79
N ALA A 54 -5.40 -4.32 -18.45
CA ALA A 54 -5.32 -4.28 -19.90
C ALA A 54 -5.93 -5.51 -20.55
N LYS A 55 -5.64 -6.71 -20.02
CA LYS A 55 -6.22 -7.97 -20.49
C LYS A 55 -7.74 -8.00 -20.34
N VAL A 56 -8.26 -7.56 -19.19
CA VAL A 56 -9.72 -7.49 -18.96
C VAL A 56 -10.38 -6.52 -19.94
N MET A 57 -9.79 -5.35 -20.19
CA MET A 57 -10.33 -4.39 -21.17
C MET A 57 -10.35 -4.95 -22.60
N GLU A 58 -9.32 -5.69 -22.98
CA GLU A 58 -9.25 -6.34 -24.29
C GLU A 58 -10.37 -7.37 -24.47
N GLU A 59 -10.61 -8.22 -23.47
CA GLU A 59 -11.70 -9.20 -23.48
C GLU A 59 -13.08 -8.52 -23.54
N ILE A 60 -13.27 -7.40 -22.83
CA ILE A 60 -14.51 -6.62 -22.90
C ILE A 60 -14.78 -6.12 -24.32
N GLU A 61 -13.77 -5.56 -25.00
CA GLU A 61 -13.94 -5.08 -26.37
C GLU A 61 -14.23 -6.23 -27.34
N LYS A 62 -13.58 -7.40 -27.19
CA LYS A 62 -13.89 -8.60 -27.99
C LYS A 62 -15.36 -9.00 -27.85
N VAL A 63 -15.87 -9.13 -26.63
CA VAL A 63 -17.27 -9.50 -26.37
C VAL A 63 -18.23 -8.47 -26.97
N LYS A 64 -17.93 -7.18 -26.84
CA LYS A 64 -18.73 -6.08 -27.39
C LYS A 64 -18.80 -6.11 -28.91
N THR A 65 -17.70 -6.45 -29.58
CA THR A 65 -17.68 -6.61 -31.05
C THR A 65 -18.43 -7.86 -31.50
N ALA A 66 -18.38 -8.95 -30.74
CA ALA A 66 -19.08 -10.20 -31.08
C ALA A 66 -20.62 -10.13 -30.89
N THR A 67 -21.10 -9.17 -30.08
CA THR A 67 -22.53 -8.96 -29.81
C THR A 67 -23.18 -7.93 -30.76
N LYS A 68 -22.39 -7.29 -31.63
CA LYS A 68 -22.87 -6.38 -32.69
C LYS A 68 -23.02 -7.12 -34.00
#